data_AF-A0A8T7EXP1-F1
#
_entry.id   AF-A0A8T7EXP1-F1
#
_cell.length_a   1.000
_cell.length_b   1.000
_cell.length_c   1.000
_cell.angle_alpha   90.00
_cell.angle_beta   90.00
_cell.angle_gamma   90.00
#
_symmetry.space_group_name_H-M   'P 1'
#
loop_
_entity.id
_entity.type
_entity.pdbx_description
1 polymer ?
#
loop_
_entity_poly.entity_id
_entity_poly.type
_entity_poly.pdbx_seq_one_letter_code
_entity_poly.pdbx_strand_id
1 'polypeptide(L)'
;MNAWTDTKDALHHATQQIGLFRKAVTPSLPNALHLPLFVREFGLSTGVLPFGTLELHIAQAQVRYLTGQHAQEIGLAGMSPSALRADLIALLRAAGHDLTDAIAEAEDDTPFTFDFAACDAYREALWRVAMVMMQLRADWFGAVTPLVVWPHGFDLSQLFFPNNTPDEHTEPHLNFGFSPGSAGLPRPYVYAYAHPMPDGLVGAPLPSLARWHTPRLDGRRDRLRPYPSRGTFRTRTCSTRCGVCSTRW
;
A
#
# COMPACT_ATOMS: atom_id res chain seq x y z
N MET A 1 24.72 -0.56 5.62
CA MET A 1 23.34 -0.94 5.28
C MET A 1 22.43 0.17 5.78
N ASN A 2 21.49 0.65 4.96
CA ASN A 2 20.52 1.64 5.41
C ASN A 2 19.34 0.86 6.00
N ALA A 3 19.29 0.75 7.33
CA ALA A 3 18.36 -0.12 8.05
C ALA A 3 16.89 0.01 7.59
N TRP A 4 16.49 1.21 7.14
CA TRP A 4 15.16 1.42 6.56
C TRP A 4 14.97 0.79 5.18
N THR A 5 15.95 0.85 4.29
CA THR A 5 15.82 0.33 2.92
C THR A 5 15.58 -1.18 2.93
N ASP A 6 16.39 -1.92 3.68
CA ASP A 6 16.29 -3.37 3.78
C ASP A 6 14.95 -3.79 4.41
N THR A 7 14.54 -3.09 5.48
CA THR A 7 13.24 -3.28 6.15
C THR A 7 12.07 -3.02 5.21
N LYS A 8 12.11 -1.91 4.46
CA LYS A 8 11.05 -1.54 3.50
C LYS A 8 10.91 -2.59 2.40
N ASP A 9 12.04 -3.09 1.87
CA ASP A 9 12.03 -4.08 0.80
C ASP A 9 11.51 -5.43 1.32
N ALA A 10 11.89 -5.84 2.53
CA ALA A 10 11.34 -7.03 3.18
C ALA A 10 9.81 -6.91 3.41
N LEU A 11 9.34 -5.78 3.94
CA LEU A 11 7.90 -5.53 4.13
C LEU A 11 7.13 -5.49 2.79
N HIS A 12 7.72 -4.92 1.74
CA HIS A 12 7.15 -4.91 0.40
C HIS A 12 6.99 -6.33 -0.14
N HIS A 13 8.06 -7.14 -0.09
CA HIS A 13 8.02 -8.52 -0.57
C HIS A 13 7.03 -9.38 0.24
N ALA A 14 6.96 -9.21 1.56
CA ALA A 14 5.95 -9.87 2.39
C ALA A 14 4.52 -9.45 1.99
N THR A 15 4.30 -8.16 1.73
CA THR A 15 3.01 -7.63 1.24
C THR A 15 2.63 -8.24 -0.11
N GLN A 16 3.60 -8.41 -1.02
CA GLN A 16 3.39 -9.10 -2.30
C GLN A 16 2.95 -10.54 -2.10
N GLN A 17 3.61 -11.28 -1.19
CA GLN A 17 3.23 -12.68 -0.91
C GLN A 17 1.80 -12.77 -0.40
N ILE A 18 1.40 -11.93 0.55
CA ILE A 18 0.05 -11.92 1.12
C ILE A 18 -0.99 -11.52 0.07
N GLY A 19 -0.67 -10.54 -0.79
CA GLY A 19 -1.56 -10.07 -1.85
C GLY A 19 -1.94 -11.15 -2.86
N LEU A 20 -1.06 -12.14 -3.10
CA LEU A 20 -1.34 -13.26 -4.00
C LEU A 20 -2.54 -14.09 -3.54
N PHE A 21 -2.67 -14.33 -2.24
CA PHE A 21 -3.77 -15.11 -1.68
C PHE A 21 -5.11 -14.41 -1.86
N ARG A 22 -5.15 -13.09 -1.62
CA ARG A 22 -6.35 -12.28 -1.89
C ARG A 22 -6.70 -12.31 -3.38
N LYS A 23 -5.73 -12.13 -4.26
CA LYS A 23 -5.91 -12.20 -5.72
C LYS A 23 -6.45 -13.56 -6.17
N ALA A 24 -5.97 -14.65 -5.60
CA ALA A 24 -6.35 -16.01 -5.98
C ALA A 24 -7.83 -16.32 -5.71
N VAL A 25 -8.44 -15.70 -4.70
CA VAL A 25 -9.79 -16.04 -4.24
C VAL A 25 -10.82 -14.92 -4.39
N THR A 26 -10.39 -13.72 -4.77
CA THR A 26 -11.29 -12.57 -4.95
C THR A 26 -11.58 -12.39 -6.45
N PRO A 27 -12.85 -12.41 -6.87
CA PRO A 27 -13.23 -12.09 -8.25
C PRO A 27 -12.68 -10.73 -8.67
N SER A 28 -12.41 -10.55 -9.95
CA SER A 28 -11.96 -9.25 -10.47
C SER A 28 -12.99 -8.17 -10.16
N LEU A 29 -12.55 -7.14 -9.44
CA LEU A 29 -13.32 -5.94 -9.12
C LEU A 29 -12.84 -4.74 -9.94
N PRO A 30 -13.72 -3.76 -10.23
CA PRO A 30 -13.35 -2.49 -10.84
C PRO A 30 -12.15 -1.83 -10.15
N ASN A 31 -11.37 -1.07 -10.93
CA ASN A 31 -10.15 -0.38 -10.46
C ASN A 31 -9.16 -1.33 -9.75
N ALA A 32 -9.14 -2.60 -10.15
CA ALA A 32 -8.34 -3.66 -9.56
C ALA A 32 -8.48 -3.83 -8.02
N LEU A 33 -9.62 -3.46 -7.43
CA LEU A 33 -9.86 -3.49 -5.96
C LEU A 33 -9.91 -4.90 -5.34
N HIS A 34 -9.72 -5.93 -6.14
CA HIS A 34 -9.54 -7.32 -5.70
C HIS A 34 -8.09 -7.66 -5.32
N LEU A 35 -7.13 -6.78 -5.63
CA LEU A 35 -5.71 -6.98 -5.36
C LEU A 35 -5.17 -6.42 -4.02
N PRO A 36 -5.62 -5.26 -3.51
CA PRO A 36 -4.87 -4.54 -2.51
C PRO A 36 -5.14 -5.03 -1.08
N LEU A 37 -4.32 -4.58 -0.13
CA LEU A 37 -4.51 -4.83 1.30
C LEU A 37 -5.08 -3.60 2.01
N PHE A 38 -5.84 -3.82 3.08
CA PHE A 38 -6.47 -2.78 3.88
C PHE A 38 -5.59 -2.38 5.07
N VAL A 39 -5.47 -1.08 5.30
CA VAL A 39 -4.74 -0.55 6.46
C VAL A 39 -5.49 -0.86 7.76
N ARG A 40 -4.72 -1.27 8.77
CA ARG A 40 -5.13 -1.49 10.16
C ARG A 40 -4.08 -0.88 11.09
N GLU A 41 -4.43 -0.66 12.36
CA GLU A 41 -3.50 -0.07 13.33
C GLU A 41 -2.22 -0.92 13.52
N PHE A 42 -2.35 -2.24 13.43
CA PHE A 42 -1.22 -3.19 13.51
C PHE A 42 -0.41 -3.28 12.21
N GLY A 43 -0.94 -2.83 11.07
CA GLY A 43 -0.33 -3.02 9.76
C GLY A 43 -1.35 -3.18 8.62
N LEU A 44 -1.35 -4.34 7.97
CA LEU A 44 -2.16 -4.60 6.76
C LEU A 44 -3.00 -5.87 6.90
N SER A 45 -4.17 -5.89 6.28
CA SER A 45 -5.08 -7.05 6.28
C SER A 45 -5.60 -7.33 4.88
N THR A 46 -5.78 -8.60 4.53
CA THR A 46 -6.51 -9.00 3.31
C THR A 46 -8.00 -8.67 3.38
N GLY A 47 -8.53 -8.32 4.55
CA GLY A 47 -9.95 -8.45 4.84
C GLY A 47 -10.38 -9.91 4.90
N VAL A 48 -11.68 -10.13 5.12
CA VAL A 48 -12.26 -11.47 5.21
C VAL A 48 -12.27 -12.11 3.82
N LEU A 49 -11.68 -13.30 3.71
CA LEU A 49 -11.67 -14.15 2.53
C LEU A 49 -12.37 -15.49 2.83
N PRO A 50 -12.69 -16.31 1.81
CA PRO A 50 -13.36 -17.60 2.02
C PRO A 50 -12.64 -18.57 2.96
N PHE A 51 -11.31 -18.43 3.10
CA PHE A 51 -10.49 -19.24 4.00
C PHE A 51 -10.19 -18.55 5.35
N GLY A 52 -10.63 -17.31 5.58
CA GLY A 52 -10.26 -16.52 6.76
C GLY A 52 -9.55 -15.22 6.41
N THR A 53 -8.75 -14.69 7.33
CA THR A 53 -8.04 -13.41 7.15
C THR A 53 -6.53 -13.61 7.29
N LEU A 54 -5.75 -13.00 6.40
CA LEU A 54 -4.31 -12.83 6.59
C LEU A 54 -4.01 -11.40 7.02
N GLU A 55 -3.17 -11.25 8.04
CA GLU A 55 -2.79 -9.97 8.61
C GLU A 55 -1.28 -9.84 8.70
N LEU A 56 -0.70 -8.81 8.09
CA LEU A 56 0.68 -8.41 8.31
C LEU A 56 0.74 -7.47 9.51
N HIS A 57 1.30 -7.96 10.61
CA HIS A 57 1.60 -7.17 11.80
C HIS A 57 3.01 -6.60 11.65
N ILE A 58 3.09 -5.33 11.26
CA ILE A 58 4.33 -4.71 10.78
C ILE A 58 5.37 -4.62 11.89
N ALA A 59 4.99 -4.12 13.07
CA ALA A 59 5.93 -3.89 14.18
C ALA A 59 6.60 -5.18 14.68
N GLN A 60 5.88 -6.30 14.59
CA GLN A 60 6.36 -7.63 14.99
C GLN A 60 7.01 -8.41 13.84
N ALA A 61 6.97 -7.88 12.61
CA ALA A 61 7.38 -8.60 11.40
C ALA A 61 6.80 -10.02 11.35
N GLN A 62 5.47 -10.13 11.45
CA GLN A 62 4.76 -11.42 11.46
C GLN A 62 3.52 -11.39 10.58
N VAL A 63 3.14 -12.55 10.04
CA VAL A 63 1.86 -12.77 9.39
C VAL A 63 0.98 -13.61 10.30
N ARG A 64 -0.25 -13.15 10.54
CA ARG A 64 -1.27 -13.92 11.25
C ARG A 64 -2.30 -14.45 10.28
N TYR A 65 -2.68 -15.70 10.47
CA TYR A 65 -3.83 -16.33 9.82
C TYR A 65 -4.94 -16.51 10.85
N LEU A 66 -6.09 -15.88 10.60
CA LEU A 66 -7.23 -15.87 11.50
C LEU A 66 -8.40 -16.67 10.89
N THR A 67 -8.86 -17.68 11.62
CA THR A 67 -10.00 -18.55 11.26
C THR A 67 -10.95 -18.74 12.44
N GLY A 68 -12.07 -18.00 12.45
CA GLY A 68 -13.00 -18.02 13.56
C GLY A 68 -12.32 -17.58 14.87
N GLN A 69 -12.17 -18.51 15.83
CA GLN A 69 -11.48 -18.27 17.10
C GLN A 69 -10.01 -18.66 17.09
N HIS A 70 -9.51 -19.28 16.02
CA HIS A 70 -8.13 -19.72 15.92
C HIS A 70 -7.27 -18.66 15.23
N ALA A 71 -6.05 -18.50 15.74
CA ALA A 71 -5.02 -17.66 15.16
C ALA A 71 -3.72 -18.46 15.10
N GLN A 72 -3.08 -18.45 13.93
CA GLN A 72 -1.74 -18.99 13.73
C GLN A 72 -0.81 -17.86 13.27
N GLU A 73 0.44 -17.91 13.70
CA GLU A 73 1.41 -16.84 13.46
C GLU A 73 2.66 -17.40 12.77
N ILE A 74 3.17 -16.64 11.80
CA ILE A 74 4.41 -16.91 11.10
C ILE A 74 5.32 -15.68 11.29
N GLY A 75 6.44 -15.87 11.99
CA GLY A 75 7.46 -14.82 12.14
C GLY A 75 8.32 -14.71 10.90
N LEU A 76 8.51 -13.49 10.37
CA LEU A 76 9.14 -13.27 9.06
C LEU A 76 10.66 -13.14 9.13
N ALA A 77 11.26 -12.88 10.29
CA ALA A 77 12.69 -12.62 10.40
C ALA A 77 13.52 -13.82 9.91
N GLY A 78 14.36 -13.59 8.89
CA GLY A 78 15.18 -14.64 8.27
C GLY A 78 14.44 -15.56 7.30
N MET A 79 13.11 -15.45 7.15
CA MET A 79 12.38 -16.13 6.09
C MET A 79 12.65 -15.48 4.74
N SER A 80 12.46 -16.22 3.66
CA SER A 80 12.41 -15.68 2.30
C SER A 80 10.96 -15.52 1.81
N PRO A 81 10.71 -14.76 0.72
CA PRO A 81 9.42 -14.73 0.04
C PRO A 81 8.89 -16.11 -0.35
N SER A 82 9.75 -16.99 -0.87
CA SER A 82 9.41 -18.37 -1.23
C SER A 82 8.98 -19.19 -0.01
N ALA A 83 9.73 -19.11 1.10
CA ALA A 83 9.41 -19.80 2.34
C ALA A 83 8.08 -19.31 2.94
N LEU A 84 7.87 -17.99 2.98
CA LEU A 84 6.60 -17.42 3.45
C LEU A 84 5.41 -17.92 2.61
N ARG A 85 5.56 -17.97 1.28
CA ARG A 85 4.51 -18.47 0.39
C ARG A 85 4.22 -19.95 0.65
N ALA A 86 5.26 -20.78 0.75
CA ALA A 86 5.12 -22.21 1.02
C ALA A 86 4.43 -22.48 2.36
N ASP A 87 4.85 -21.79 3.42
CA ASP A 87 4.27 -21.94 4.76
C ASP A 87 2.80 -21.52 4.79
N LEU A 88 2.45 -20.42 4.12
CA LEU A 88 1.05 -19.98 4.02
C LEU A 88 0.19 -20.99 3.22
N ILE A 89 0.69 -21.55 2.12
CA ILE A 89 -0.01 -22.60 1.37
C ILE A 89 -0.22 -23.83 2.25
N ALA A 90 0.81 -24.27 2.99
CA ALA A 90 0.71 -25.41 3.89
C ALA A 90 -0.30 -25.15 5.02
N LEU A 91 -0.30 -23.95 5.58
CA LEU A 91 -1.21 -23.52 6.64
C LEU A 91 -2.67 -23.55 6.19
N LEU A 92 -2.95 -23.00 5.01
CA LEU A 92 -4.30 -23.00 4.43
C LEU A 92 -4.74 -24.42 4.07
N ARG A 93 -3.84 -25.25 3.51
CA ARG A 93 -4.12 -26.65 3.19
C ARG A 93 -4.49 -27.45 4.44
N ALA A 94 -3.77 -27.25 5.54
CA ALA A 94 -4.07 -27.88 6.83
C ALA A 94 -5.45 -27.46 7.39
N ALA A 95 -5.91 -26.25 7.06
CA ALA A 95 -7.24 -25.75 7.37
C ALA A 95 -8.33 -26.19 6.36
N GLY A 96 -8.00 -27.01 5.37
CA GLY A 96 -8.94 -27.53 4.36
C GLY A 96 -9.08 -26.65 3.11
N HIS A 97 -8.17 -25.69 2.89
CA HIS A 97 -8.19 -24.79 1.75
C HIS A 97 -6.94 -25.01 0.86
N ASP A 98 -7.10 -25.72 -0.27
CA ASP A 98 -6.00 -25.92 -1.21
C ASP A 98 -5.98 -24.83 -2.29
N LEU A 99 -4.92 -24.01 -2.28
CA LEU A 99 -4.69 -22.93 -3.25
C LEU A 99 -3.42 -23.16 -4.09
N THR A 100 -2.87 -24.37 -4.08
CA THR A 100 -1.59 -24.71 -4.73
C THR A 100 -1.60 -24.35 -6.22
N ASP A 101 -2.68 -24.69 -6.93
CA ASP A 101 -2.79 -24.44 -8.37
C ASP A 101 -3.09 -22.97 -8.70
N ALA A 102 -3.61 -22.21 -7.72
CA ALA A 102 -4.02 -20.81 -7.91
C ALA A 102 -2.88 -19.82 -7.67
N ILE A 103 -1.83 -20.24 -6.95
CA ILE A 103 -0.70 -19.41 -6.55
C ILE A 103 0.58 -20.08 -7.02
N ALA A 104 1.20 -19.54 -8.06
CA ALA A 104 2.48 -20.03 -8.56
C ALA A 104 3.56 -20.02 -7.46
N GLU A 105 4.57 -20.87 -7.58
CA GLU A 105 5.71 -20.88 -6.66
C GLU A 105 6.56 -19.59 -6.77
N ALA A 106 7.29 -19.27 -5.70
CA ALA A 106 8.21 -18.14 -5.68
C ALA A 106 9.64 -18.68 -5.75
N GLU A 107 10.47 -18.06 -6.58
CA GLU A 107 11.90 -18.40 -6.70
C GLU A 107 12.81 -17.45 -5.89
N ASP A 108 12.24 -16.43 -5.23
CA ASP A 108 13.02 -15.49 -4.42
C ASP A 108 13.27 -16.06 -3.03
N ASP A 109 14.48 -16.58 -2.84
CA ASP A 109 15.01 -17.09 -1.58
C ASP A 109 15.79 -16.03 -0.76
N THR A 110 15.74 -14.75 -1.14
CA THR A 110 16.45 -13.70 -0.41
C THR A 110 15.87 -13.53 1.00
N PRO A 111 16.66 -13.70 2.07
CA PRO A 111 16.14 -13.60 3.43
C PRO A 111 15.69 -12.17 3.78
N PHE A 112 14.56 -12.07 4.47
CA PHE A 112 14.06 -10.83 5.03
C PHE A 112 14.96 -10.34 6.16
N THR A 113 15.33 -9.06 6.06
CA THR A 113 16.07 -8.34 7.09
C THR A 113 15.20 -7.22 7.63
N PHE A 114 14.98 -7.20 8.94
CA PHE A 114 14.15 -6.19 9.61
C PHE A 114 14.94 -5.46 10.68
N ASP A 115 14.81 -4.14 10.70
CA ASP A 115 15.05 -3.31 11.87
C ASP A 115 13.69 -3.06 12.55
N PHE A 116 13.47 -3.65 13.74
CA PHE A 116 12.16 -3.60 14.41
C PHE A 116 11.74 -2.18 14.81
N ALA A 117 12.70 -1.29 15.09
CA ALA A 117 12.41 0.11 15.36
C ALA A 117 11.89 0.83 14.09
N ALA A 118 12.49 0.55 12.93
CA ALA A 118 12.03 1.03 11.64
C ALA A 118 10.66 0.44 11.25
N CYS A 119 10.40 -0.83 11.58
CA CYS A 119 9.08 -1.44 11.43
C CYS A 119 8.01 -0.68 12.20
N ASP A 120 8.22 -0.42 13.50
CA ASP A 120 7.25 0.30 14.32
C ASP A 120 7.08 1.76 13.86
N ALA A 121 8.17 2.44 13.53
CA ALA A 121 8.12 3.80 12.96
C ALA A 121 7.31 3.84 11.65
N TYR A 122 7.46 2.85 10.78
CA TYR A 122 6.68 2.76 9.55
C TYR A 122 5.21 2.44 9.82
N ARG A 123 4.90 1.49 10.71
CA ARG A 123 3.52 1.17 11.12
C ARG A 123 2.81 2.44 11.61
N GLU A 124 3.45 3.18 12.51
CA GLU A 124 2.91 4.43 13.03
C GLU A 124 2.72 5.48 11.93
N ALA A 125 3.71 5.67 11.06
CA ALA A 125 3.64 6.62 9.96
C ALA A 125 2.50 6.26 8.98
N LEU A 126 2.40 4.99 8.57
CA LEU A 126 1.34 4.49 7.70
C LEU A 126 -0.04 4.72 8.30
N TRP A 127 -0.24 4.37 9.58
CA TRP A 127 -1.51 4.58 10.27
C TRP A 127 -1.89 6.06 10.35
N ARG A 128 -0.97 6.92 10.81
CA ARG A 128 -1.21 8.37 10.91
C ARG A 128 -1.53 9.00 9.56
N VAL A 129 -0.80 8.63 8.50
CA VAL A 129 -1.05 9.14 7.15
C VAL A 129 -2.40 8.65 6.64
N ALA A 130 -2.76 7.38 6.87
CA ALA A 130 -4.06 6.85 6.49
C ALA A 130 -5.21 7.62 7.17
N MET A 131 -5.08 7.91 8.47
CA MET A 131 -6.08 8.70 9.19
C MET A 131 -6.24 10.13 8.63
N VAL A 132 -5.13 10.80 8.31
CA VAL A 132 -5.18 12.14 7.69
C VAL A 132 -5.82 12.09 6.30
N MET A 133 -5.50 11.10 5.48
CA MET A 133 -6.13 10.94 4.15
C MET A 133 -7.62 10.61 4.24
N MET A 134 -8.02 9.82 5.24
CA MET A 134 -9.43 9.55 5.52
C MET A 134 -10.18 10.79 6.00
N GLN A 135 -9.52 11.70 6.74
CA GLN A 135 -10.11 12.99 7.13
C GLN A 135 -10.24 13.93 5.94
N LEU A 136 -9.24 13.98 5.06
CA LEU A 136 -9.22 14.86 3.88
C LEU A 136 -10.45 14.66 2.98
N ARG A 137 -10.98 13.44 2.93
CA ARG A 137 -12.16 13.13 2.10
C ARG A 137 -13.49 13.65 2.66
N ALA A 138 -13.52 14.16 3.90
CA ALA A 138 -14.75 14.60 4.55
C ALA A 138 -15.48 15.70 3.76
N ASP A 139 -14.73 16.51 3.02
CA ASP A 139 -15.25 17.63 2.23
C ASP A 139 -15.38 17.30 0.73
N TRP A 140 -15.16 16.06 0.32
CA TRP A 140 -15.19 15.67 -1.09
C TRP A 140 -16.58 15.21 -1.52
N PHE A 141 -17.17 15.93 -2.48
CA PHE A 141 -18.42 15.56 -3.13
C PHE A 141 -18.11 14.81 -4.42
N GLY A 142 -18.12 13.48 -4.36
CA GLY A 142 -17.80 12.59 -5.48
C GLY A 142 -17.64 11.14 -5.02
N ALA A 143 -17.37 10.23 -5.95
CA ALA A 143 -17.06 8.83 -5.60
C ALA A 143 -15.59 8.71 -5.20
N VAL A 144 -15.30 7.93 -4.15
CA VAL A 144 -13.94 7.71 -3.62
C VAL A 144 -13.70 6.21 -3.48
N THR A 145 -12.59 5.69 -4.01
CA THR A 145 -12.22 4.30 -3.77
C THR A 145 -11.79 4.09 -2.32
N PRO A 146 -11.86 2.86 -1.79
CA PRO A 146 -11.22 2.56 -0.51
C PRO A 146 -9.74 2.99 -0.50
N LEU A 147 -9.29 3.46 0.67
CA LEU A 147 -7.88 3.76 0.92
C LEU A 147 -7.14 2.46 1.23
N VAL A 148 -6.21 2.07 0.36
CA VAL A 148 -5.61 0.72 0.37
C VAL A 148 -4.12 0.76 0.06
N VAL A 149 -3.39 -0.27 0.45
CA VAL A 149 -1.99 -0.47 0.08
C VAL A 149 -1.88 -1.43 -1.09
N TRP A 150 -1.19 -1.00 -2.14
CA TRP A 150 -0.95 -1.79 -3.33
C TRP A 150 0.28 -2.68 -3.18
N PRO A 151 0.14 -4.01 -3.26
CA PRO A 151 1.29 -4.90 -3.12
C PRO A 151 2.37 -4.70 -4.18
N HIS A 152 2.03 -4.24 -5.39
CA HIS A 152 2.99 -4.08 -6.48
C HIS A 152 3.92 -2.86 -6.32
N GLY A 153 3.43 -1.77 -5.71
CA GLY A 153 4.17 -0.51 -5.52
C GLY A 153 4.56 -0.22 -4.07
N PHE A 154 4.01 -0.99 -3.13
CA PHE A 154 4.09 -0.79 -1.69
C PHE A 154 3.75 0.64 -1.27
N ASP A 155 2.65 1.15 -1.81
CA ASP A 155 2.17 2.47 -1.56
C ASP A 155 0.68 2.46 -1.21
N LEU A 156 0.32 3.36 -0.31
CA LEU A 156 -1.03 3.66 0.09
C LEU A 156 -1.65 4.58 -0.96
N SER A 157 -2.84 4.29 -1.49
CA SER A 157 -3.52 5.25 -2.35
C SER A 157 -5.04 5.11 -2.34
N GLN A 158 -5.70 6.17 -2.81
CA GLN A 158 -7.11 6.20 -3.16
C GLN A 158 -7.33 7.07 -4.41
N LEU A 159 -8.42 6.81 -5.13
CA LEU A 159 -8.87 7.61 -6.25
C LEU A 159 -10.14 8.38 -5.86
N PHE A 160 -10.25 9.61 -6.34
CA PHE A 160 -11.43 10.46 -6.25
C PHE A 160 -11.95 10.77 -7.65
N PHE A 161 -13.24 10.54 -7.84
CA PHE A 161 -13.98 10.72 -9.09
C PHE A 161 -15.01 11.84 -8.90
N PRO A 162 -14.75 13.04 -9.43
CA PRO A 162 -15.61 14.21 -9.22
C PRO A 162 -16.99 14.07 -9.88
N ASN A 163 -17.14 13.19 -10.86
CA ASN A 163 -18.40 12.94 -11.58
C ASN A 163 -19.25 11.80 -11.00
N ASN A 164 -18.86 11.23 -9.86
CA ASN A 164 -19.51 10.08 -9.22
C ASN A 164 -19.46 8.75 -10.01
N THR A 165 -18.65 8.64 -11.07
CA THR A 165 -18.47 7.39 -11.82
C THR A 165 -17.08 6.82 -11.52
N PRO A 166 -16.95 5.77 -10.68
CA PRO A 166 -15.65 5.25 -10.25
C PRO A 166 -15.04 4.25 -11.24
N ASP A 167 -14.67 4.71 -12.43
CA ASP A 167 -13.94 3.92 -13.45
C ASP A 167 -12.63 4.61 -13.85
N GLU A 168 -11.50 4.10 -13.35
CA GLU A 168 -10.18 4.68 -13.59
C GLU A 168 -9.74 4.64 -15.06
N HIS A 169 -10.37 3.81 -15.89
CA HIS A 169 -9.99 3.63 -17.29
C HIS A 169 -10.68 4.63 -18.23
N THR A 170 -11.86 5.10 -17.84
CA THR A 170 -12.70 5.94 -18.70
C THR A 170 -12.94 7.32 -18.12
N GLU A 171 -12.88 7.47 -16.79
CA GLU A 171 -13.29 8.69 -16.10
C GLU A 171 -12.10 9.51 -15.56
N PRO A 172 -12.17 10.84 -15.68
CA PRO A 172 -11.22 11.73 -15.03
C PRO A 172 -11.22 11.53 -13.51
N HIS A 173 -10.03 11.46 -12.91
CA HIS A 173 -9.89 11.23 -11.49
C HIS A 173 -8.63 11.89 -10.92
N LEU A 174 -8.66 12.10 -9.60
CA LEU A 174 -7.50 12.47 -8.81
C LEU A 174 -7.03 11.26 -8.00
N ASN A 175 -5.73 11.02 -7.96
CA ASN A 175 -5.13 10.07 -7.04
C ASN A 175 -4.47 10.83 -5.90
N PHE A 176 -4.62 10.32 -4.69
CA PHE A 176 -3.87 10.73 -3.51
C PHE A 176 -3.25 9.50 -2.88
N GLY A 177 -1.97 9.57 -2.54
CA GLY A 177 -1.27 8.42 -1.98
C GLY A 177 -0.04 8.75 -1.17
N PHE A 178 0.56 7.73 -0.57
CA PHE A 178 1.75 7.80 0.25
C PHE A 178 2.64 6.62 -0.06
N SER A 179 3.92 6.89 -0.27
CA SER A 179 4.93 5.87 -0.46
C SER A 179 6.00 5.98 0.62
N PRO A 180 6.46 4.85 1.19
CA PRO A 180 7.61 4.78 2.10
C PRO A 180 8.94 5.18 1.45
N GLY A 181 8.95 5.31 0.13
CA GLY A 181 10.14 5.58 -0.68
C GLY A 181 10.09 4.74 -1.96
N SER A 182 10.60 5.32 -3.04
CA SER A 182 10.65 4.68 -4.35
C SER A 182 12.02 4.88 -5.00
N ALA A 183 12.29 4.13 -6.07
CA ALA A 183 13.43 4.41 -6.93
C ALA A 183 13.38 5.88 -7.40
N GLY A 184 14.51 6.58 -7.30
CA GLY A 184 14.62 8.02 -7.56
C GLY A 184 14.17 8.95 -6.42
N LEU A 185 13.40 8.48 -5.44
CA LEU A 185 13.16 9.23 -4.19
C LEU A 185 13.11 8.29 -2.96
N PRO A 186 14.27 7.98 -2.36
CA PRO A 186 14.41 6.95 -1.33
C PRO A 186 13.98 7.41 0.08
N ARG A 187 13.05 8.38 0.15
CA ARG A 187 12.51 8.90 1.41
C ARG A 187 10.99 8.89 1.34
N PRO A 188 10.27 8.78 2.47
CA PRO A 188 8.80 8.84 2.48
C PRO A 188 8.25 10.13 1.86
N TYR A 189 7.09 10.00 1.22
CA TYR A 189 6.39 11.13 0.60
C TYR A 189 4.89 10.81 0.43
N VAL A 190 4.05 11.80 0.68
CA VAL A 190 2.68 11.82 0.13
C VAL A 190 2.78 12.24 -1.33
N TYR A 191 1.86 11.84 -2.18
CA TYR A 191 1.76 12.29 -3.56
C TYR A 191 0.32 12.49 -4.03
N ALA A 192 0.17 13.26 -5.11
CA ALA A 192 -1.08 13.39 -5.83
C ALA A 192 -0.84 13.55 -7.33
N TYR A 193 -1.80 13.11 -8.14
CA TYR A 193 -1.83 13.37 -9.58
C TYR A 193 -3.27 13.41 -10.10
N ALA A 194 -3.46 14.07 -11.24
CA ALA A 194 -4.70 14.04 -12.01
C ALA A 194 -4.53 13.14 -13.23
N HIS A 195 -5.59 12.43 -13.59
CA HIS A 195 -5.68 11.69 -14.85
C HIS A 195 -7.01 12.00 -15.55
N PRO A 196 -7.01 12.37 -16.84
CA PRO A 196 -5.85 12.86 -17.57
C PRO A 196 -5.25 14.10 -16.88
N MET A 197 -3.97 14.39 -17.16
CA MET A 197 -3.30 15.57 -16.61
C MET A 197 -3.89 16.83 -17.27
N PRO A 198 -4.49 17.78 -16.53
CA PRO A 198 -4.98 19.01 -17.10
C PRO A 198 -3.85 19.88 -17.64
N ASP A 199 -4.13 20.58 -18.75
CA ASP A 199 -3.20 21.55 -19.31
C ASP A 199 -2.92 22.69 -18.30
N GLY A 200 -1.65 23.12 -18.24
CA GLY A 200 -1.22 24.20 -17.34
C GLY A 200 -1.16 23.83 -15.85
N LEU A 201 -1.54 22.59 -15.47
CA LEU A 201 -1.44 22.17 -14.07
C LEU A 201 0.03 22.07 -13.63
N VAL A 202 0.90 21.48 -14.46
CA VAL A 202 2.34 21.42 -14.19
C VAL A 202 2.93 22.82 -14.24
N GLY A 203 3.57 23.23 -13.14
CA GLY A 203 4.12 24.59 -13.00
C GLY A 203 3.19 25.56 -12.27
N ALA A 204 1.94 25.16 -11.98
CA ALA A 204 1.08 25.93 -11.10
C ALA A 204 1.73 26.09 -9.70
N PRO A 205 1.50 27.23 -9.02
CA PRO A 205 1.99 27.44 -7.67
C PRO A 205 1.56 26.33 -6.72
N LEU A 206 2.50 25.86 -5.90
CA LEU A 206 2.27 24.80 -4.95
C LEU A 206 2.42 25.31 -3.51
N PRO A 207 1.77 24.68 -2.53
CA PRO A 207 2.05 24.93 -1.11
C PRO A 207 3.55 24.78 -0.81
N SER A 208 4.05 25.52 0.17
CA SER A 208 5.49 25.65 0.48
C SER A 208 6.25 24.33 0.67
N LEU A 209 5.57 23.26 1.12
CA LEU A 209 6.18 21.95 1.37
C LEU A 209 6.16 21.01 0.17
N ALA A 210 5.74 21.51 -0.99
CA ALA A 210 5.52 20.68 -2.13
C ALA A 210 6.14 21.19 -3.41
N ARG A 211 6.38 20.24 -4.31
CA ARG A 211 7.05 20.48 -5.59
C ARG A 211 6.52 19.52 -6.64
N TRP A 212 6.61 19.97 -7.89
CA TRP A 212 6.42 19.11 -9.05
C TRP A 212 7.55 18.08 -9.12
N HIS A 213 7.19 16.81 -9.29
CA HIS A 213 8.12 15.72 -9.55
C HIS A 213 7.82 15.13 -10.93
N THR A 214 8.55 15.61 -11.93
CA THR A 214 8.47 15.20 -13.34
C THR A 214 9.42 14.07 -13.78
N PRO A 215 10.41 13.58 -12.98
CA PRO A 215 11.14 12.37 -13.35
C PRO A 215 10.19 11.17 -13.48
N ARG A 216 10.40 10.37 -14.52
CA ARG A 216 9.71 9.11 -14.75
C ARG A 216 9.91 8.24 -13.50
N LEU A 217 8.87 8.04 -12.71
CA LEU A 217 8.88 7.03 -11.65
C LEU A 217 8.95 5.67 -12.36
N ASP A 218 10.12 5.05 -12.32
CA ASP A 218 10.38 3.68 -12.74
C ASP A 218 9.85 2.70 -11.69
N GLY A 219 8.55 2.78 -11.39
CA GLY A 219 7.87 1.57 -10.96
C GLY A 219 7.99 0.59 -12.11
N ARG A 220 8.67 -0.54 -11.95
CA ARG A 220 8.80 -1.58 -12.98
C ARG A 220 7.39 -1.95 -13.46
N ARG A 221 6.98 -1.34 -14.56
CA ARG A 221 5.82 -1.70 -15.35
C ARG A 221 6.29 -2.75 -16.32
N ASP A 222 6.40 -3.99 -15.87
CA ASP A 222 6.53 -5.08 -16.82
C ASP A 222 5.19 -5.27 -17.53
N ARG A 223 5.19 -4.79 -18.78
CA ARG A 223 4.28 -5.05 -19.91
C ARG A 223 2.81 -4.65 -19.75
N LEU A 224 2.56 -3.39 -20.10
CA LEU A 224 1.64 -2.96 -21.17
C LEU A 224 2.08 -1.52 -21.56
N ARG A 225 2.48 -1.30 -22.81
CA ARG A 225 2.90 0.02 -23.37
C ARG A 225 1.88 0.47 -24.43
N PRO A 226 1.83 1.77 -24.83
CA PRO A 226 2.46 2.97 -24.23
C PRO A 226 1.51 4.21 -24.09
N TYR A 227 1.78 5.16 -23.18
CA TYR A 227 1.90 6.60 -23.49
C TYR A 227 2.45 7.46 -22.29
N PRO A 228 3.07 8.64 -22.53
CA PRO A 228 4.09 9.27 -21.71
C PRO A 228 3.63 10.47 -20.86
N SER A 229 4.62 11.05 -20.17
CA SER A 229 4.65 12.23 -19.28
C SER A 229 3.70 12.21 -18.07
N ARG A 230 4.23 11.73 -16.94
CA ARG A 230 3.59 11.79 -15.62
C ARG A 230 4.37 12.75 -14.72
N GLY A 231 3.71 13.79 -14.21
CA GLY A 231 4.19 14.57 -13.08
C GLY A 231 3.38 14.21 -11.84
N THR A 232 4.04 13.96 -10.70
CA THR A 232 3.39 13.73 -9.40
C THR A 232 3.78 14.84 -8.42
N PHE A 233 2.86 15.25 -7.56
CA PHE A 233 3.09 16.20 -6.45
C PHE A 233 3.64 15.47 -5.22
N ARG A 234 4.37 16.11 -4.28
CA ARG A 234 4.82 15.46 -3.02
C ARG A 234 4.92 16.36 -1.77
N THR A 235 4.59 15.86 -0.56
CA THR A 235 4.84 16.55 0.75
C THR A 235 5.83 15.78 1.66
N ARG A 236 6.48 16.48 2.62
CA ARG A 236 7.32 15.90 3.70
C ARG A 236 6.57 15.94 5.05
N THR A 237 6.65 14.87 5.85
CA THR A 237 6.18 14.82 7.24
C THR A 237 7.10 15.62 8.16
N CYS A 238 6.53 16.33 9.14
CA CYS A 238 7.25 17.04 10.19
C CYS A 238 6.72 16.61 11.57
N SER A 239 7.65 16.27 12.46
CA SER A 239 7.43 15.95 13.86
C SER A 239 7.39 17.21 14.73
N THR A 240 6.35 17.28 15.58
CA THR A 240 6.31 17.89 16.91
C THR A 240 6.18 19.43 17.08
N ARG A 241 5.00 19.77 17.63
CA ARG A 241 4.67 20.65 18.77
C ARG A 241 4.33 22.15 18.60
N CYS A 242 3.12 22.40 19.12
CA CYS A 242 2.63 23.51 19.96
C CYS A 242 2.35 24.88 19.32
N GLY A 243 1.11 25.33 19.55
CA GLY A 243 0.69 26.72 19.38
C GLY A 243 -0.83 26.84 19.35
N VAL A 244 -1.44 26.95 20.53
CA VAL A 244 -2.86 27.22 20.77
C VAL A 244 -3.35 28.44 19.99
N CYS A 245 -4.54 28.36 19.38
CA CYS A 245 -5.49 29.47 19.42
C CYS A 245 -6.93 28.96 19.29
N SER A 246 -7.75 29.37 20.26
CA SER A 246 -9.21 29.33 20.31
C SER A 246 -9.83 29.98 19.05
N THR A 247 -11.09 29.79 18.66
CA THR A 247 -12.32 29.97 19.45
C THR A 247 -13.53 29.62 18.56
N ARG A 248 -14.59 29.02 19.14
CA ARG A 248 -16.05 29.22 18.91
C ARG A 248 -16.57 29.15 17.46
N TRP A 249 -17.58 28.36 17.07
CA TRP A 249 -18.62 27.57 17.73
C TRP A 249 -18.82 26.27 16.93
#